data_AF-A0A920F0F8-F1
#
_entry.id   AF-A0A920F0F8-F1
#
_cell.length_a   1.000
_cell.length_b   1.000
_cell.length_c   1.000
_cell.angle_alpha   90.00
_cell.angle_beta   90.00
_cell.angle_gamma   90.00
#
_symmetry.space_group_name_H-M   'P 1'
#
loop_
_entity.id
_entity.type
_entity.pdbx_description
1 polymer ?
#
loop_
_entity_poly.entity_id
_entity_poly.type
_entity_poly.pdbx_seq_one_letter_code
_entity_poly.pdbx_strand_id
1 'polypeptide(L)'
;MGPPSSGAITILQILGILENYELAKIEKNSAELIHLISEATYLSFLDRNSYLGDPDFVNVPITQMLDKNYLKQRAHLISLVEKIENASPRKI
;
A
#
# COMPACT_ATOMS: atom_id res chain seq x y z
N MET A 1 8.69 0.63 14.58
CA MET A 1 8.86 -0.81 14.87
C MET A 1 9.21 -1.51 13.55
N GLY A 2 10.34 -2.20 13.46
CA GLY A 2 10.67 -3.01 12.26
C GLY A 2 10.09 -4.43 12.34
N PRO A 3 10.38 -5.29 11.34
CA PRO A 3 10.08 -6.73 11.43
C PRO A 3 10.63 -7.35 12.73
N PRO A 4 9.98 -8.39 13.29
CA PRO A 4 8.94 -9.24 12.68
C PRO A 4 7.54 -8.59 12.65
N SER A 5 7.35 -7.42 13.26
CA SER A 5 6.09 -6.69 13.13
C SER A 5 5.93 -6.12 11.73
N SER A 6 4.82 -6.47 11.06
CA SER A 6 4.47 -5.95 9.74
C SER A 6 3.82 -4.56 9.78
N GLY A 7 3.36 -4.12 10.95
CA GLY A 7 2.39 -3.02 11.08
C GLY A 7 2.92 -1.69 10.54
N ALA A 8 4.12 -1.29 10.98
CA ALA A 8 4.71 -0.02 10.57
C ALA A 8 4.98 0.03 9.05
N ILE A 9 5.52 -1.05 8.47
CA ILE A 9 5.80 -1.11 7.03
C ILE A 9 4.50 -1.05 6.22
N THR A 10 3.46 -1.76 6.66
CA THR A 10 2.16 -1.74 5.99
C THR A 10 1.54 -0.34 6.03
N ILE A 11 1.57 0.35 7.18
CA ILE A 11 1.04 1.72 7.30
C ILE A 11 1.84 2.69 6.42
N LEU A 12 3.18 2.61 6.43
CA LEU A 12 4.01 3.46 5.57
C LEU A 12 3.73 3.24 4.09
N GLN A 13 3.46 1.99 3.69
CA GLN A 13 3.08 1.67 2.32
C GLN A 13 1.72 2.29 1.95
N ILE A 14 0.70 2.16 2.82
CA ILE A 14 -0.61 2.79 2.63
C ILE A 14 -0.47 4.29 2.45
N LEU A 15 0.25 4.96 3.36
CA LEU A 15 0.47 6.40 3.31
C LEU A 15 1.28 6.82 2.07
N GLY A 16 2.28 6.03 1.68
CA GLY A 16 3.10 6.27 0.50
C GLY A 16 2.33 6.12 -0.82
N ILE A 17 1.35 5.20 -0.88
CA ILE A 17 0.41 5.11 -2.01
C ILE A 17 -0.48 6.36 -2.03
N LEU A 18 -1.08 6.69 -0.88
CA LEU A 18 -2.02 7.80 -0.72
C LEU A 18 -1.40 9.18 -0.98
N GLU A 19 -0.10 9.35 -0.78
CA GLU A 19 0.66 10.58 -1.09
C GLU A 19 0.58 10.99 -2.56
N ASN A 20 0.20 10.07 -3.47
CA ASN A 20 0.02 10.36 -4.89
C ASN A 20 -1.34 11.02 -5.22
N TYR A 21 -2.17 11.29 -4.21
CA TYR A 21 -3.50 11.89 -4.36
C TYR A 21 -3.62 13.21 -3.61
N GLU A 22 -4.41 14.15 -4.15
CA GLU A 22 -4.69 15.44 -3.49
C GLU A 22 -5.76 15.30 -2.39
N LEU A 23 -5.52 14.45 -1.39
CA LEU A 23 -6.50 14.10 -0.36
C LEU A 23 -7.09 15.30 0.39
N ALA A 24 -6.34 16.40 0.50
CA ALA A 24 -6.82 17.63 1.13
C ALA A 24 -7.99 18.29 0.40
N LYS A 25 -8.21 17.97 -0.89
CA LYS A 25 -9.34 18.45 -1.69
C LYS A 25 -10.56 17.55 -1.60
N ILE A 26 -10.42 16.36 -1.02
CA ILE A 26 -11.51 15.38 -0.90
C ILE A 26 -12.23 15.61 0.41
N GLU A 27 -13.57 15.58 0.38
CA GLU A 27 -14.38 15.74 1.57
C GLU A 27 -14.11 14.63 2.59
N LYS A 28 -13.95 15.02 3.87
CA LYS A 28 -13.75 14.06 4.96
C LYS A 28 -14.95 13.13 5.07
N ASN A 29 -14.69 11.84 5.30
CA ASN A 29 -15.71 10.78 5.38
C ASN A 29 -16.55 10.58 4.11
N SER A 30 -16.15 11.16 2.97
CA SER A 30 -16.79 10.87 1.69
C SER A 30 -16.50 9.43 1.25
N ALA A 31 -17.38 8.90 0.38
CA ALA A 31 -17.18 7.60 -0.24
C ALA A 31 -15.87 7.55 -1.03
N GLU A 32 -15.50 8.64 -1.70
CA GLU A 32 -14.24 8.76 -2.46
C GLU A 32 -13.01 8.61 -1.57
N LEU A 33 -12.98 9.30 -0.42
CA LEU A 33 -11.86 9.19 0.51
C LEU A 33 -11.76 7.78 1.10
N ILE A 34 -12.89 7.19 1.50
CA ILE A 34 -12.94 5.84 2.06
C ILE A 34 -12.50 4.82 1.01
N HIS A 35 -12.91 4.99 -0.25
CA HIS A 35 -12.52 4.15 -1.38
C HIS A 35 -11.00 4.18 -1.57
N LEU A 36 -10.39 5.36 -1.69
CA LEU A 36 -8.94 5.51 -1.86
C LEU A 36 -8.15 4.84 -0.72
N ILE A 37 -8.56 5.06 0.53
CA ILE A 37 -7.93 4.44 1.70
C ILE A 37 -8.08 2.91 1.65
N SER A 38 -9.26 2.42 1.28
CA SER A 38 -9.54 0.98 1.22
C SER A 38 -8.72 0.29 0.14
N GLU A 39 -8.63 0.86 -1.06
CA GLU A 39 -7.84 0.30 -2.16
C GLU A 39 -6.33 0.36 -1.88
N ALA A 40 -5.83 1.45 -1.30
CA ALA A 40 -4.44 1.54 -0.87
C ALA A 40 -4.11 0.52 0.24
N THR A 41 -5.05 0.30 1.16
CA THR A 41 -4.96 -0.74 2.19
C THR A 41 -4.92 -2.13 1.55
N TYR A 42 -5.84 -2.42 0.63
CA TYR A 42 -5.89 -3.69 -0.08
C TYR A 42 -4.55 -4.03 -0.77
N LEU A 43 -4.00 -3.08 -1.54
CA LEU A 43 -2.70 -3.26 -2.19
C LEU A 43 -1.54 -3.45 -1.21
N SER A 44 -1.55 -2.75 -0.08
CA SER A 44 -0.50 -2.88 0.94
C SER A 44 -0.60 -4.22 1.69
N PHE A 45 -1.81 -4.73 1.91
CA PHE A 45 -2.01 -6.05 2.51
C PHE A 45 -1.62 -7.19 1.57
N LEU A 46 -1.83 -7.04 0.25
CA LEU A 46 -1.31 -8.00 -0.74
C LEU A 46 0.22 -8.11 -0.67
N ASP A 47 0.92 -6.98 -0.58
CA ASP A 47 2.38 -6.97 -0.50
C ASP A 47 2.87 -7.46 0.86
N ARG A 48 2.22 -7.03 1.96
CA ARG A 48 2.47 -7.54 3.31
C ARG A 48 2.45 -9.06 3.34
N ASN A 49 1.40 -9.66 2.81
CA ASN A 49 1.19 -11.11 2.87
C ASN A 49 2.19 -11.89 2.01
N SER A 50 2.86 -11.21 1.07
CA SER A 50 3.80 -11.83 0.14
C SER A 50 5.26 -11.66 0.56
N TYR A 51 5.58 -10.57 1.25
CA TYR A 51 6.98 -10.15 1.48
C TYR A 51 7.38 -10.02 2.95
N LEU A 52 6.42 -9.77 3.86
CA LEU A 52 6.75 -9.56 5.26
C LEU A 52 6.73 -10.88 6.04
N GLY A 53 7.85 -11.14 6.71
CA GLY A 53 8.04 -12.27 7.61
C GLY A 53 9.12 -11.97 8.65
N ASP A 54 9.53 -12.99 9.37
CA ASP A 54 10.64 -12.88 10.32
C ASP A 54 11.98 -12.72 9.56
N PRO A 55 12.69 -11.58 9.71
CA PRO A 55 13.92 -11.32 8.98
C PRO A 55 15.06 -12.30 9.32
N ASP A 56 14.97 -13.02 10.44
CA ASP A 56 15.94 -14.06 10.79
C ASP A 56 15.79 -15.31 9.89
N PHE A 57 14.66 -15.44 9.19
CA PHE A 57 14.31 -16.62 8.38
C PHE A 57 14.11 -16.31 6.89
N VAL A 58 13.72 -15.07 6.55
CA VAL A 58 13.44 -14.68 5.16
C VAL A 58 14.03 -13.31 4.83
N ASN A 59 14.35 -13.11 3.56
CA ASN A 59 14.75 -11.78 3.08
C ASN A 59 13.51 -10.88 2.94
N VAL A 60 13.46 -9.79 3.71
CA VAL A 60 12.35 -8.82 3.68
C VAL A 60 12.77 -7.57 2.89
N PRO A 61 12.20 -7.32 1.70
CA PRO A 61 12.61 -6.23 0.80
C PRO A 61 12.02 -4.87 1.21
N ILE A 62 12.29 -4.40 2.44
CA ILE A 62 11.68 -3.19 3.01
C ILE A 62 11.96 -1.95 2.14
N THR A 63 13.19 -1.82 1.63
CA THR A 63 13.59 -0.65 0.83
C THR A 63 12.80 -0.57 -0.46
N GLN A 64 12.56 -1.73 -1.12
CA GLN A 64 11.79 -1.81 -2.34
C GLN A 64 10.30 -1.60 -2.08
N MET A 65 9.76 -2.16 -0.99
CA MET A 65 8.36 -1.96 -0.59
C MET A 65 8.01 -0.49 -0.34
N LEU A 66 8.98 0.31 0.12
CA LEU A 66 8.82 1.73 0.42
C LEU A 66 9.43 2.66 -0.62
N ASP A 67 9.90 2.12 -1.76
CA ASP A 67 10.42 2.93 -2.86
C ASP A 67 9.30 3.81 -3.46
N LYS A 68 9.60 5.09 -3.68
CA LYS A 68 8.60 6.06 -4.16
C LYS A 68 8.06 5.71 -5.56
N ASN A 69 8.89 5.16 -6.45
CA ASN A 69 8.43 4.75 -7.77
C ASN A 69 7.54 3.51 -7.68
N TYR A 70 7.88 2.56 -6.81
CA TYR A 70 7.04 1.40 -6.55
C TYR A 70 5.66 1.83 -6.01
N LEU A 71 5.63 2.68 -4.99
CA LEU A 71 4.40 3.20 -4.39
C LEU A 71 3.54 3.96 -5.40
N LYS A 72 4.15 4.78 -6.26
CA LYS A 72 3.45 5.45 -7.36
C LYS A 72 2.85 4.46 -8.36
N GLN A 73 3.58 3.40 -8.70
CA GLN A 73 3.04 2.35 -9.58
C GLN A 73 1.87 1.60 -8.94
N ARG A 74 1.90 1.39 -7.61
CA ARG A 74 0.76 0.83 -6.87
C ARG A 74 -0.42 1.80 -6.88
N ALA A 75 -0.18 3.09 -6.66
CA ALA A 75 -1.22 4.11 -6.75
C ALA A 75 -1.92 4.12 -8.12
N HIS A 76 -1.17 3.95 -9.22
CA HIS A 76 -1.75 3.88 -10.57
C HIS A 76 -2.71 2.71 -10.82
N LEU A 77 -2.79 1.72 -9.92
CA LEU A 77 -3.75 0.63 -10.02
C LEU A 77 -5.13 0.99 -9.46
N ILE A 78 -5.23 2.07 -8.68
CA ILE A 78 -6.48 2.46 -8.03
C ILE A 78 -7.31 3.30 -9.00
N SER A 79 -8.51 2.84 -9.30
CA SER A 79 -9.57 3.64 -9.94
C SER A 79 -10.27 4.48 -8.87
N LEU A 80 -10.74 5.68 -9.22
CA LEU A 80 -11.45 6.55 -8.26
C LEU A 80 -12.87 6.07 -7.92
N VAL A 81 -13.42 5.16 -8.73
CA VAL A 81 -14.82 4.73 -8.64
C VAL A 81 -15.01 3.21 -8.65
N GLU A 82 -14.08 2.47 -9.26
CA GLU A 82 -14.16 1.02 -9.35
C GLU A 82 -13.20 0.38 -8.34
N LYS A 83 -13.64 -0.73 -7.75
CA LYS A 83 -12.77 -1.57 -6.91
C LYS A 83 -11.72 -2.26 -7.78
N ILE A 84 -10.56 -2.55 -7.20
CA ILE A 84 -9.60 -3.46 -7.82
C ILE A 84 -10.17 -4.88 -7.79
N GLU A 85 -10.33 -5.50 -8.96
CA GLU A 85 -10.86 -6.88 -9.03
C GLU A 85 -9.78 -7.96 -8.87
N ASN A 86 -8.59 -7.78 -9.43
CA ASN A 86 -7.57 -8.84 -9.53
C ASN A 86 -6.13 -8.31 -9.42
N ALA A 87 -5.81 -7.53 -8.37
CA ALA A 87 -4.41 -7.18 -8.14
C ALA A 87 -3.62 -8.37 -7.62
N SER A 88 -2.41 -8.51 -8.16
CA SER A 88 -1.40 -9.43 -7.62
C SER A 88 -0.32 -8.65 -6.87
N PRO A 89 0.36 -9.29 -5.91
CA PRO A 89 1.63 -8.79 -5.40
C PRO A 89 2.58 -8.61 -6.59
N ARG A 90 3.17 -7.41 -6.72
CA ARG A 90 4.09 -7.13 -7.81
C ARG A 90 5.48 -7.53 -7.36
N LYS A 91 6.21 -8.33 -8.16
CA LYS A 91 7.61 -8.68 -7.89
C LYS A 91 8.43 -7.39 -7.74
N ILE A 92 9.13 -7.29 -6.62
CA ILE A 92 9.99 -6.17 -6.22
C ILE A 92 11.41 -6.65 -5.94
#